data_AF-S9W173-F1
#
_entry.id   AF-S9W173-F1
#
_cell.length_a   1.000
_cell.length_b   1.000
_cell.length_c   1.000
_cell.angle_alpha   90.00
_cell.angle_beta   90.00
_cell.angle_gamma   90.00
#
_symmetry.space_group_name_H-M   'P 1'
#
loop_
_entity.id
_entity.type
_entity.pdbx_description
1 polymer ?
#
loop_
_entity_poly.entity_id
_entity_poly.type
_entity_poly.pdbx_seq_one_letter_code
_entity_poly.pdbx_strand_id
1 'polypeptide(L)'
;MNQYRLRECFKKKKLSFSRCWRLVLHGLRLNRLNEAQRDELARLIAERGVVYFPGQKEMTNDEFQQLGRYYGKTHVHGANARPNDPSKSDFHVVYSDRYTAFDIEDNRTDLERFHSDVSYEKQPLATTFFRGLTVPKYGGDTVIVSGYVAY
;
A
#
# COMPACT_ATOMS: atom_id res chain seq x y z
N MET A 1 -24.45 -16.83 11.91
CA MET A 1 -23.11 -16.22 12.09
C MET A 1 -22.98 -15.13 11.02
N ASN A 2 -23.02 -13.86 11.43
CA ASN A 2 -23.38 -12.71 10.57
C ASN A 2 -22.45 -12.49 9.37
N GLN A 3 -22.99 -12.68 8.15
CA GLN A 3 -22.40 -12.22 6.89
C GLN A 3 -22.54 -10.70 6.77
N TYR A 4 -21.57 -9.95 7.31
CA TYR A 4 -21.43 -8.54 6.95
C TYR A 4 -20.79 -8.47 5.55
N ARG A 5 -21.64 -8.39 4.53
CA ARG A 5 -21.23 -8.04 3.16
C ARG A 5 -20.55 -6.67 3.25
N LEU A 6 -19.33 -6.52 2.73
CA LEU A 6 -18.58 -5.26 2.76
C LEU A 6 -19.44 -4.08 2.28
N ARG A 7 -20.36 -4.34 1.33
CA ARG A 7 -21.46 -3.44 0.92
C ARG A 7 -22.24 -2.75 2.05
N GLU A 8 -22.49 -3.41 3.19
CA GLU A 8 -23.23 -2.82 4.33
C GLU A 8 -22.39 -1.81 5.11
N CYS A 9 -21.08 -2.07 5.27
CA CYS A 9 -20.14 -1.04 5.76
C CYS A 9 -20.09 0.17 4.81
N PHE A 10 -20.22 -0.07 3.50
CA PHE A 10 -20.21 0.98 2.48
C PHE A 10 -21.55 1.71 2.31
N LYS A 11 -22.69 1.13 2.67
CA LYS A 11 -24.02 1.79 2.60
C LYS A 11 -24.28 2.79 3.72
N LYS A 12 -23.74 2.57 4.93
CA LYS A 12 -23.98 3.47 6.08
C LYS A 12 -23.28 4.83 5.97
N LYS A 13 -22.32 4.98 5.07
CA LYS A 13 -21.76 6.29 4.70
C LYS A 13 -22.12 6.52 3.24
N LYS A 14 -23.02 7.48 2.95
CA LYS A 14 -23.21 8.01 1.59
C LYS A 14 -21.85 8.44 1.05
N LEU A 15 -21.14 7.56 0.34
CA LEU A 15 -19.94 7.94 -0.41
C LEU A 15 -20.42 8.68 -1.64
N SER A 16 -20.61 9.99 -1.47
CA SER A 16 -20.77 10.92 -2.57
C SER A 16 -19.55 10.75 -3.50
N PHE A 17 -19.81 10.44 -4.77
CA PHE A 17 -18.82 10.22 -5.82
C PHE A 17 -17.98 11.48 -6.13
N SER A 18 -18.23 12.61 -5.47
CA SER A 18 -17.95 13.93 -6.05
C SER A 18 -16.69 14.67 -5.58
N ARG A 19 -15.78 14.13 -4.75
CA ARG A 19 -14.53 14.90 -4.46
C ARG A 19 -13.35 14.22 -3.78
N CYS A 20 -13.46 13.00 -3.27
CA CYS A 20 -12.35 12.37 -2.54
C CYS A 20 -11.90 11.07 -3.19
N TRP A 21 -10.77 11.13 -3.90
CA TRP A 21 -10.02 9.98 -4.42
C TRP A 21 -9.22 9.26 -3.30
N ARG A 22 -9.19 9.81 -2.08
CA ARG A 22 -8.58 9.14 -0.93
C ARG A 22 -9.64 8.63 0.02
N LEU A 23 -9.43 7.44 0.57
CA LEU A 23 -10.34 6.84 1.55
C LEU A 23 -9.57 6.25 2.73
N VAL A 24 -10.07 6.48 3.95
CA VAL A 24 -9.58 5.80 5.16
C VAL A 24 -10.68 4.87 5.67
N LEU A 25 -10.36 3.59 5.88
CA LEU A 25 -11.28 2.57 6.36
C LEU A 25 -10.83 1.95 7.69
N HIS A 26 -11.59 2.23 8.74
CA HIS A 26 -11.36 1.69 10.08
C HIS A 26 -12.08 0.35 10.30
N GLY A 27 -11.51 -0.48 11.18
CA GLY A 27 -12.16 -1.70 11.67
C GLY A 27 -12.13 -2.89 10.71
N LEU A 28 -11.55 -2.74 9.51
CA LEU A 28 -11.35 -3.84 8.58
C LEU A 28 -10.00 -4.53 8.83
N ARG A 29 -9.98 -5.86 8.83
CA ARG A 29 -8.75 -6.66 8.95
C ARG A 29 -8.47 -7.38 7.63
N LEU A 30 -7.41 -6.98 6.94
CA LEU A 30 -7.14 -7.45 5.57
C LEU A 30 -6.83 -8.94 5.51
N ASN A 31 -6.20 -9.50 6.55
CA ASN A 31 -5.90 -10.93 6.64
C ASN A 31 -7.12 -11.82 6.89
N ARG A 32 -8.28 -11.25 7.22
CA ARG A 32 -9.52 -12.01 7.49
C ARG A 32 -10.54 -11.92 6.35
N LEU A 33 -10.19 -11.29 5.24
CA LEU A 33 -11.07 -11.17 4.08
C LEU A 33 -11.17 -12.50 3.35
N ASN A 34 -12.40 -12.91 3.03
CA ASN A 34 -12.64 -13.97 2.05
C ASN A 34 -12.41 -13.47 0.61
N GLU A 35 -12.40 -14.37 -0.36
CA GLU A 35 -12.12 -14.05 -1.77
C GLU A 35 -13.07 -12.99 -2.34
N ALA A 36 -14.38 -13.15 -2.16
CA ALA A 36 -15.36 -12.17 -2.63
C ALA A 36 -15.14 -10.77 -2.02
N GLN A 37 -14.70 -10.71 -0.75
CA GLN A 37 -14.36 -9.45 -0.09
C GLN A 37 -13.05 -8.84 -0.62
N ARG A 38 -12.07 -9.66 -1.01
CA ARG A 38 -10.85 -9.21 -1.66
C ARG A 38 -11.13 -8.66 -3.06
N ASP A 39 -12.07 -9.24 -3.80
CA ASP A 39 -12.50 -8.71 -5.10
C ASP A 39 -13.22 -7.37 -4.94
N GLU A 40 -14.08 -7.24 -3.93
CA GLU A 40 -14.71 -5.95 -3.60
C GLU A 40 -13.66 -4.90 -3.18
N LEU A 41 -12.58 -5.33 -2.52
CA LEU A 41 -11.44 -4.46 -2.19
C LEU A 41 -10.66 -4.01 -3.44
N ALA A 42 -10.39 -4.89 -4.41
CA ALA A 42 -9.77 -4.50 -5.69
C ALA A 42 -10.59 -3.41 -6.39
N ARG A 43 -11.91 -3.60 -6.48
CA ARG A 43 -12.82 -2.61 -7.08
C ARG A 43 -12.76 -1.27 -6.34
N LEU A 44 -12.74 -1.30 -5.01
CA LEU A 44 -12.64 -0.10 -4.21
C LEU A 44 -11.32 0.65 -4.46
N ILE A 45 -10.20 -0.07 -4.53
CA ILE A 45 -8.89 0.52 -4.81
C ILE A 45 -8.89 1.16 -6.20
N ALA A 46 -9.45 0.50 -7.21
CA ALA A 46 -9.56 1.06 -8.56
C ALA A 46 -10.44 2.33 -8.61
N GLU A 47 -11.54 2.38 -7.86
CA GLU A 47 -12.44 3.54 -7.83
C GLU A 47 -11.90 4.74 -7.05
N ARG A 48 -11.09 4.48 -6.00
CA ARG A 48 -10.57 5.54 -5.15
C ARG A 48 -9.18 5.97 -5.63
N GLY A 49 -8.29 5.03 -5.92
CA GLY A 49 -6.88 5.27 -6.19
C GLY A 49 -6.05 4.95 -4.94
N VAL A 50 -6.35 5.57 -3.80
CA VAL A 50 -5.66 5.28 -2.53
C VAL A 50 -6.64 4.98 -1.41
N VAL A 51 -6.41 3.85 -0.74
CA VAL A 51 -7.18 3.42 0.43
C VAL A 51 -6.23 3.09 1.59
N TYR A 52 -6.43 3.73 2.73
CA TYR A 52 -5.65 3.53 3.95
C TYR A 52 -6.43 2.71 4.99
N PHE A 53 -5.80 1.68 5.54
CA PHE A 53 -6.38 0.75 6.51
C PHE A 53 -5.63 0.81 7.85
N PRO A 54 -6.02 1.71 8.78
CA PRO A 54 -5.42 1.73 10.11
C PRO A 54 -5.68 0.43 10.88
N GLY A 55 -4.75 0.06 11.77
CA GLY A 55 -4.95 -1.03 12.74
C GLY A 55 -4.61 -2.44 12.26
N GLN A 56 -3.77 -2.60 11.22
CA GLN A 56 -3.32 -3.93 10.76
C GLN A 56 -2.21 -4.56 11.63
N LYS A 57 -2.31 -4.48 12.97
CA LYS A 57 -1.23 -4.89 13.88
C LYS A 57 -0.98 -6.40 13.95
N GLU A 58 -2.01 -7.22 13.77
CA GLU A 58 -1.85 -8.71 13.83
C GLU A 58 -1.55 -9.32 12.45
N MET A 59 -1.41 -8.51 11.40
CA MET A 59 -1.13 -9.04 10.06
C MET A 59 0.33 -9.46 9.96
N THR A 60 0.60 -10.72 9.64
CA THR A 60 1.97 -11.24 9.48
C THR A 60 2.57 -10.84 8.13
N ASN A 61 3.89 -11.01 7.97
CA ASN A 61 4.56 -10.77 6.68
C ASN A 61 4.01 -11.73 5.62
N ASP A 62 3.81 -12.99 5.96
CA ASP A 62 3.34 -14.00 4.99
C ASP A 62 1.89 -13.72 4.56
N GLU A 63 1.02 -13.29 5.48
CA GLU A 63 -0.33 -12.84 5.14
C GLU A 63 -0.32 -11.60 4.22
N PHE A 64 0.59 -10.65 4.48
CA PHE A 64 0.75 -9.46 3.66
C PHE A 64 1.24 -9.79 2.25
N GLN A 65 2.20 -10.71 2.15
CA GLN A 65 2.68 -11.23 0.87
C GLN A 65 1.58 -11.96 0.11
N GLN A 66 0.80 -12.81 0.78
CA GLN A 66 -0.33 -13.52 0.19
C GLN A 66 -1.42 -12.55 -0.30
N LEU A 67 -1.66 -11.46 0.43
CA LEU A 67 -2.58 -10.40 -0.02
C LEU A 67 -2.09 -9.79 -1.34
N GLY A 68 -0.81 -9.45 -1.45
CA GLY A 68 -0.23 -8.93 -2.71
C GLY A 68 -0.36 -9.93 -3.86
N ARG A 69 -0.01 -11.20 -3.62
CA ARG A 69 -0.09 -12.29 -4.61
C ARG A 69 -1.51 -12.60 -5.07
N TYR A 70 -2.52 -12.31 -4.24
CA TYR A 70 -3.92 -12.45 -4.63
C TYR A 70 -4.30 -11.54 -5.80
N TYR A 71 -3.72 -10.33 -5.87
CA TYR A 71 -4.03 -9.36 -6.93
C TYR A 71 -3.15 -9.50 -8.18
N GLY A 72 -2.23 -10.46 -8.20
CA GLY A 72 -1.41 -10.77 -9.36
C GLY A 72 0.00 -11.20 -9.01
N LYS A 73 0.84 -11.34 -10.04
CA LYS A 73 2.27 -11.63 -9.86
C LYS A 73 2.94 -10.45 -9.17
N THR A 74 3.54 -10.69 -8.01
CA THR A 74 4.33 -9.68 -7.29
C THR A 74 5.62 -9.38 -8.03
N HIS A 75 5.98 -8.10 -8.08
CA HIS A 75 7.23 -7.63 -8.69
C HIS A 75 8.39 -7.83 -7.73
N VAL A 76 9.53 -8.29 -8.25
CA VAL A 76 10.78 -8.37 -7.47
C VAL A 76 11.55 -7.09 -7.76
N HIS A 77 11.49 -6.15 -6.82
CA HIS A 77 12.10 -4.84 -6.99
C HIS A 77 13.62 -4.94 -7.10
N GLY A 78 14.22 -4.25 -8.08
CA GLY A 78 15.67 -4.25 -8.29
C GLY A 78 16.51 -3.50 -7.23
N ALA A 79 15.92 -3.11 -6.10
CA ALA A 79 16.56 -2.29 -5.07
C ALA A 79 17.15 -3.13 -3.93
N ASN A 80 18.14 -2.55 -3.23
CA ASN A 80 19.05 -3.26 -2.32
C ASN A 80 18.44 -3.75 -0.99
N ALA A 81 17.22 -3.33 -0.65
CA ALA A 81 16.62 -3.64 0.66
C ALA A 81 15.52 -4.70 0.53
N ARG A 82 15.87 -5.95 0.85
CA ARG A 82 14.97 -7.11 0.91
C ARG A 82 15.34 -8.02 2.09
N PRO A 83 14.40 -8.82 2.62
CA PRO A 83 14.71 -9.82 3.65
C PRO A 83 15.73 -10.84 3.15
N ASN A 84 16.60 -11.33 4.04
CA ASN A 84 17.50 -12.46 3.77
C ASN A 84 16.75 -13.80 3.84
N ASP A 85 15.64 -13.89 3.12
CA ASP A 85 14.78 -15.06 3.01
C ASP A 85 14.30 -15.14 1.54
N PRO A 86 14.75 -16.13 0.76
CA PRO A 86 14.36 -16.27 -0.64
C PRO A 86 12.85 -16.33 -0.88
N SER A 87 12.08 -16.87 0.08
CA SER A 87 10.61 -16.94 0.00
C SER A 87 9.95 -15.56 0.05
N LYS A 88 10.69 -14.55 0.49
CA LYS A 88 10.30 -13.14 0.67
C LYS A 88 11.04 -12.20 -0.28
N SER A 89 11.50 -12.72 -1.42
CA SER A 89 12.24 -11.98 -2.43
C SER A 89 11.44 -10.86 -3.11
N ASP A 90 10.11 -10.91 -3.07
CA ASP A 90 9.18 -9.89 -3.57
C ASP A 90 8.87 -8.78 -2.56
N PHE A 91 9.52 -8.78 -1.38
CA PHE A 91 9.46 -7.64 -0.46
C PHE A 91 10.48 -6.58 -0.83
N HIS A 92 10.01 -5.35 -0.95
CA HIS A 92 10.84 -4.16 -0.93
C HIS A 92 10.73 -3.48 0.44
N VAL A 93 11.86 -3.33 1.14
CA VAL A 93 11.92 -2.75 2.50
C VAL A 93 12.39 -1.31 2.41
N VAL A 94 11.53 -0.38 2.78
CA VAL A 94 11.92 1.02 2.98
C VAL A 94 12.35 1.19 4.44
N TYR A 95 13.62 1.49 4.65
CA TYR A 95 14.21 1.70 5.97
C TYR A 95 15.11 2.93 5.94
N SER A 96 14.92 3.80 6.93
CA SER A 96 15.75 4.99 7.14
C SER A 96 15.93 5.16 8.66
N ASP A 97 17.18 5.32 9.09
CA ASP A 97 17.55 5.72 10.43
C ASP A 97 18.64 6.81 10.36
N ARG A 98 19.12 7.26 11.53
CA ARG A 98 20.15 8.30 11.62
C ARG A 98 21.51 7.89 11.04
N TYR A 99 21.75 6.59 10.84
CA TYR A 99 23.04 6.00 10.49
C TYR A 99 23.05 5.32 9.13
N THR A 100 21.90 5.14 8.47
CA THR A 100 21.81 4.64 7.10
C THR A 100 22.47 5.63 6.15
N ALA A 101 23.72 5.31 5.80
CA ALA A 101 24.70 6.18 5.17
C ALA A 101 24.38 6.67 3.74
N PHE A 102 23.26 6.25 3.12
CA PHE A 102 22.90 6.75 1.79
C PHE A 102 22.48 8.23 1.78
N ASP A 103 22.02 8.78 2.92
CA ASP A 103 21.63 10.19 3.03
C ASP A 103 22.79 11.13 3.41
N ILE A 104 23.92 10.60 3.92
CA ILE A 104 24.99 11.42 4.51
C ILE A 104 26.04 11.84 3.48
N GLU A 105 26.31 11.02 2.44
CA GLU A 105 27.36 11.33 1.46
C GLU A 105 26.87 12.10 0.21
N ASP A 106 25.62 11.96 -0.21
CA ASP A 106 25.12 12.60 -1.47
C ASP A 106 24.26 13.85 -1.22
N ASN A 107 23.93 14.19 0.03
CA ASN A 107 23.03 15.32 0.36
C ASN A 107 21.69 15.25 -0.42
N ARG A 108 21.33 14.05 -0.91
CA ARG A 108 20.13 13.77 -1.70
C ARG A 108 19.06 13.28 -0.76
N THR A 109 18.12 14.16 -0.46
CA THR A 109 16.78 13.78 -0.05
C THR A 109 16.04 13.18 -1.26
N ASP A 110 16.49 12.03 -1.78
CA ASP A 110 15.81 11.33 -2.90
C ASP A 110 14.36 10.92 -2.55
N LEU A 111 13.96 11.08 -1.28
CA LEU A 111 12.58 11.01 -0.79
C LEU A 111 11.65 12.10 -1.35
N GLU A 112 12.18 13.19 -1.92
CA GLU A 112 11.40 14.40 -2.26
C GLU A 112 10.93 14.47 -3.72
N ARG A 113 11.18 13.45 -4.55
CA ARG A 113 10.74 13.45 -5.95
C ARG A 113 9.40 12.75 -6.11
N PHE A 114 8.40 13.47 -6.63
CA PHE A 114 7.16 12.85 -7.10
C PHE A 114 7.47 11.84 -8.20
N HIS A 115 7.03 10.60 -8.01
CA HIS A 115 7.20 9.51 -8.96
C HIS A 115 6.03 8.54 -8.89
N SER A 116 5.96 7.66 -9.89
CA SER A 116 5.23 6.40 -9.83
C SER A 116 6.25 5.27 -9.78
N ASP A 117 6.00 4.25 -8.96
CA ASP A 117 6.94 3.14 -8.76
C ASP A 117 7.32 2.48 -10.10
N VAL A 118 8.63 2.37 -10.33
CA VAL A 118 9.22 1.61 -11.45
C VAL A 118 8.65 2.01 -12.83
N SER A 119 8.32 3.29 -13.01
CA SER A 119 7.74 3.83 -14.25
C SER A 119 8.66 3.73 -15.47
N TYR A 120 9.93 3.35 -15.27
CA TYR A 120 10.91 3.10 -16.33
C TYR A 120 10.79 1.70 -16.94
N GLU A 121 10.09 0.76 -16.31
CA GLU A 121 9.85 -0.57 -16.88
C GLU A 121 8.79 -0.53 -17.98
N LYS A 122 8.92 -1.42 -18.99
CA LYS A 122 7.94 -1.54 -20.07
C LYS A 122 6.53 -1.91 -19.57
N GLN A 123 6.46 -2.64 -18.46
CA GLN A 123 5.23 -3.02 -17.78
C GLN A 123 5.35 -2.61 -16.30
N PRO A 124 5.05 -1.35 -15.97
CA PRO A 124 5.18 -0.85 -14.60
C PRO A 124 4.13 -1.48 -13.68
N LEU A 125 4.31 -1.31 -12.36
CA LEU A 125 3.39 -1.87 -11.38
C LEU A 125 1.99 -1.26 -11.49
N ALA A 126 0.97 -2.10 -11.36
CA ALA A 126 -0.42 -1.67 -11.37
C ALA A 126 -0.91 -1.20 -9.98
N THR A 127 -0.40 -1.77 -8.90
CA THR A 127 -0.83 -1.48 -7.53
C THR A 127 0.29 -1.72 -6.54
N THR A 128 0.53 -0.76 -5.65
CA THR A 128 1.51 -0.85 -4.56
C THR A 128 0.79 -1.10 -3.24
N PHE A 129 1.22 -2.12 -2.50
CA PHE A 129 0.82 -2.35 -1.12
C PHE A 129 1.93 -1.88 -0.19
N PHE A 130 1.62 -0.92 0.69
CA PHE A 130 2.58 -0.39 1.66
C PHE A 130 2.08 -0.63 3.09
N ARG A 131 2.97 -1.13 3.96
CA ARG A 131 2.67 -1.37 5.37
C ARG A 131 3.75 -0.75 6.25
N GLY A 132 3.35 0.23 7.05
CA GLY A 132 4.22 0.81 8.08
C GLY A 132 4.51 -0.21 9.18
N LEU A 133 5.77 -0.60 9.33
CA LEU A 133 6.26 -1.49 10.39
C LEU A 133 6.62 -0.67 11.64
N THR A 134 7.44 0.35 11.43
CA THR A 134 7.84 1.33 12.43
C THR A 134 7.65 2.70 11.80
N VAL A 135 6.88 3.57 12.45
CA VAL A 135 6.59 4.92 11.98
C VAL A 135 6.97 5.90 13.10
N PRO A 136 7.72 6.97 12.81
CA PRO A 136 8.11 7.94 13.84
C PRO A 136 6.88 8.69 14.37
N LYS A 137 7.02 9.31 15.56
CA LYS A 137 5.95 10.09 16.17
C LYS A 137 5.55 11.31 15.32
N TYR A 138 6.52 11.87 14.59
CA TYR A 138 6.36 13.02 13.69
C TYR A 138 7.28 12.83 12.47
N GLY A 139 6.88 13.36 11.31
CA GLY A 139 7.61 13.20 10.06
C GLY A 139 7.40 11.83 9.40
N GLY A 140 7.94 11.65 8.19
CA GLY A 140 7.77 10.40 7.42
C GLY A 140 6.43 10.28 6.68
N ASP A 141 5.76 11.40 6.44
CA ASP A 141 4.52 11.44 5.66
C ASP A 141 4.79 11.05 4.19
N THR A 142 3.83 10.37 3.58
CA THR A 142 3.84 10.07 2.14
C THR A 142 2.82 10.95 1.44
N VAL A 143 3.29 11.88 0.61
CA VAL A 143 2.42 12.74 -0.20
C VAL A 143 2.07 12.01 -1.50
N ILE A 144 0.78 11.97 -1.83
CA ILE A 144 0.28 11.31 -3.03
C ILE A 144 -0.59 12.30 -3.82
N VAL A 145 -0.50 12.23 -5.14
CA VAL A 145 -1.30 13.02 -6.10
C VAL A 145 -2.02 12.07 -7.05
N SER A 146 -3.24 12.44 -7.48
CA SER A 146 -3.98 11.70 -8.49
C SER A 146 -3.67 12.23 -9.88
N GLY A 147 -3.10 11.38 -10.74
CA GLY A 147 -2.89 11.72 -12.16
C GLY A 147 -4.18 12.01 -12.93
N TYR A 148 -5.29 11.34 -12.58
CA TYR A 148 -6.60 11.58 -13.19
C TYR A 148 -7.19 12.95 -12.85
N VAL A 149 -6.99 13.43 -11.62
CA VAL A 149 -7.49 14.75 -11.19
C VAL A 149 -6.58 15.87 -11.67
N ALA A 150 -5.30 15.56 -11.88
CA ALA A 150 -4.30 16.52 -12.35
C ALA A 150 -4.39 16.79 -13.86
N TYR A 151 -4.84 15.83 -14.65
CA TYR A 151 -5.09 15.97 -16.09
C TYR A 151 -6.41 16.67 -16.37
#